data_AF-A0A5J5M1F4-F1
#
_entry.id   AF-A0A5J5M1F4-F1
#
_cell.length_a   1.000
_cell.length_b   1.000
_cell.length_c   1.000
_cell.angle_alpha   90.00
_cell.angle_beta   90.00
_cell.angle_gamma   90.00
#
_symmetry.space_group_name_H-M   'P 1'
#
loop_
_entity.id
_entity.type
_entity.pdbx_description
1 polymer ?
#
loop_
_entity_poly.entity_id
_entity_poly.type
_entity_poly.pdbx_seq_one_letter_code
_entity_poly.pdbx_strand_id
1 'polypeptide(L)'
;MTLTDATKYDIMTEREERLRKIAENFRRISKKTGQSAVELGLDLLEAKKLCEMGRWKEWLRENFPYSDRTAQRFMEIAREEDLPRNLDRYQSTALSRLKNETEEVKEICQELAEQGETITPAKIEKIRGDLKGLFEINGEKAEKDPANFKRQDVELRDIRHLTAIQRSNLSTPFRVAIERGSIEKKIVFSTMVVVEPEILSFYD
;
A
#
# COMPACT_ATOMS: atom_id res chain seq x y z
N MET A 1 -39.05 32.57 -21.56
CA MET A 1 -37.81 31.80 -21.29
C MET A 1 -36.91 32.72 -20.48
N THR A 2 -36.94 32.59 -19.16
CA THR A 2 -36.16 33.47 -18.27
C THR A 2 -34.68 33.10 -18.37
N LEU A 3 -33.77 34.06 -18.15
CA LEU A 3 -32.31 33.86 -18.15
C LEU A 3 -31.86 32.66 -17.28
N THR A 4 -32.67 32.28 -16.30
CA THR A 4 -32.49 31.11 -15.42
C THR A 4 -32.60 29.76 -16.12
N ASP A 5 -33.46 29.62 -17.14
CA ASP A 5 -33.63 28.35 -17.86
C ASP A 5 -32.42 28.07 -18.76
N ALA A 6 -31.95 29.07 -19.51
CA ALA A 6 -30.81 28.93 -20.41
C ALA A 6 -29.54 28.52 -19.65
N THR A 7 -29.25 29.15 -18.51
CA THR A 7 -28.11 28.76 -17.64
C THR A 7 -28.26 27.37 -17.04
N LYS A 8 -29.48 26.95 -16.69
CA LYS A 8 -29.72 25.60 -16.16
C LYS A 8 -29.50 24.54 -17.24
N TYR A 9 -29.95 24.78 -18.47
CA TYR A 9 -29.72 23.88 -19.60
C TYR A 9 -28.23 23.75 -19.96
N ASP A 10 -27.47 24.84 -19.90
CA ASP A 10 -26.03 24.86 -20.16
C ASP A 10 -25.25 24.03 -19.12
N ILE A 11 -25.53 24.24 -17.83
CA ILE A 11 -24.91 23.50 -16.73
C ILE A 11 -25.24 22.00 -16.78
N MET A 12 -26.48 21.65 -17.13
CA MET A 12 -26.90 20.25 -17.27
C MET A 12 -26.19 19.56 -18.44
N THR A 13 -26.00 20.28 -19.53
CA THR A 13 -25.31 19.77 -20.73
C THR A 13 -23.82 19.54 -20.44
N GLU A 14 -23.16 20.45 -19.71
CA GLU A 14 -21.76 20.27 -19.31
C GLU A 14 -21.58 19.05 -18.38
N ARG A 15 -22.47 18.89 -17.40
CA ARG A 15 -22.45 17.75 -16.48
C ARG A 15 -22.59 16.41 -17.21
N GLU A 16 -23.53 16.32 -18.14
CA GLU A 16 -23.78 15.12 -18.93
C GLU A 16 -22.60 14.79 -19.87
N GLU A 17 -21.99 15.81 -20.48
CA GLU A 17 -20.80 15.65 -21.31
C GLU A 17 -19.61 15.14 -20.49
N ARG A 18 -19.40 15.67 -19.28
CA ARG A 18 -18.35 15.17 -18.37
C ARG A 18 -18.59 13.70 -17.99
N LEU A 19 -19.82 13.34 -17.64
CA LEU A 19 -20.19 11.95 -17.33
C LEU A 19 -19.94 11.02 -18.54
N ARG A 20 -20.24 11.49 -19.76
CA ARG A 20 -19.96 10.72 -20.99
C ARG A 20 -18.47 10.47 -21.18
N LYS A 21 -17.63 11.51 -21.04
CA LYS A 21 -16.16 11.39 -21.15
C LYS A 21 -15.58 10.42 -20.12
N ILE A 22 -16.07 10.49 -18.89
CA ILE A 22 -15.68 9.54 -17.84
C ILE A 22 -16.05 8.09 -18.24
N ALA A 23 -17.27 7.87 -18.75
CA ALA A 23 -17.70 6.55 -19.20
C ALA A 23 -16.85 6.01 -20.37
N GLU A 24 -16.41 6.88 -21.28
CA GLU A 24 -15.48 6.51 -22.35
C GLU A 24 -14.10 6.12 -21.83
N ASN A 25 -13.57 6.86 -20.84
CA ASN A 25 -12.31 6.52 -20.18
C ASN A 25 -12.35 5.12 -19.53
N PHE A 26 -13.45 4.75 -18.89
CA PHE A 26 -13.61 3.42 -18.30
C PHE A 26 -13.44 2.27 -19.30
N ARG A 27 -13.83 2.50 -20.57
CA ARG A 27 -13.70 1.51 -21.65
C ARG A 27 -12.27 1.45 -22.21
N ARG A 28 -11.52 2.56 -22.11
CA ARG A 28 -10.14 2.69 -22.61
C ARG A 28 -9.10 2.09 -21.65
N ILE A 29 -9.29 2.29 -20.35
CA ILE A 29 -8.25 1.98 -19.35
C ILE A 29 -8.31 0.51 -18.92
N SER A 30 -7.18 -0.19 -19.00
CA SER A 30 -7.06 -1.57 -18.51
C SER A 30 -6.79 -1.61 -17.01
N LYS A 31 -7.63 -2.28 -16.21
CA LYS A 31 -7.53 -2.37 -14.73
C LYS A 31 -6.36 -3.19 -14.15
N LYS A 32 -5.36 -3.54 -14.99
CA LYS A 32 -4.28 -4.47 -14.61
C LYS A 32 -3.31 -3.86 -13.62
N THR A 33 -3.05 -2.55 -13.73
CA THR A 33 -2.05 -1.85 -12.92
C THR A 33 -2.69 -0.99 -11.84
N GLY A 34 -1.88 -0.60 -10.86
CA GLY A 34 -2.22 0.34 -9.81
C GLY A 34 -2.48 1.73 -10.38
N GLN A 35 -1.71 2.15 -11.38
CA GLN A 35 -1.90 3.43 -12.07
C GLN A 35 -3.31 3.53 -12.66
N SER A 36 -3.73 2.50 -13.38
CA SER A 36 -5.09 2.42 -13.93
C SER A 36 -6.17 2.43 -12.84
N ALA A 37 -5.90 1.79 -11.69
CA ALA A 37 -6.86 1.79 -10.59
C ALA A 37 -7.04 3.17 -9.96
N VAL A 38 -5.97 3.95 -9.87
CA VAL A 38 -6.02 5.35 -9.40
C VAL A 38 -6.77 6.23 -10.41
N GLU A 39 -6.43 6.15 -11.70
CA GLU A 39 -7.11 6.92 -12.76
C GLU A 39 -8.63 6.62 -12.78
N LEU A 40 -8.99 5.34 -12.83
CA LEU A 40 -10.39 4.91 -12.77
C LEU A 40 -11.08 5.33 -11.46
N GLY A 41 -10.36 5.31 -10.34
CA GLY A 41 -10.89 5.71 -9.04
C GLY A 41 -11.22 7.21 -8.98
N LEU A 42 -10.34 8.06 -9.51
CA LEU A 42 -10.57 9.51 -9.59
C LEU A 42 -11.77 9.83 -10.50
N ASP A 43 -11.84 9.18 -11.66
CA ASP A 43 -12.97 9.30 -12.59
C ASP A 43 -14.29 8.86 -11.93
N LEU A 44 -14.28 7.76 -11.16
CA LEU A 44 -15.46 7.32 -10.39
C LEU A 44 -15.85 8.32 -9.30
N LEU A 45 -14.88 8.93 -8.61
CA LEU A 45 -15.14 9.96 -7.60
C LEU A 45 -15.74 11.22 -8.22
N GLU A 46 -15.25 11.64 -9.39
CA GLU A 46 -15.80 12.76 -10.14
C GLU A 46 -17.22 12.44 -10.62
N ALA A 47 -17.43 11.31 -11.28
CA ALA A 47 -18.75 10.90 -11.73
C ALA A 47 -19.76 10.85 -10.58
N LYS A 48 -19.36 10.33 -9.41
CA LYS A 48 -20.23 10.29 -8.23
C LYS A 48 -20.64 11.69 -7.74
N LYS A 49 -19.79 12.71 -7.89
CA LYS A 49 -20.12 14.11 -7.57
C LYS A 49 -21.06 14.73 -8.60
N LEU A 50 -20.94 14.33 -9.86
CA LEU A 50 -21.75 14.82 -10.97
C LEU A 50 -23.14 14.14 -11.06
N CYS A 51 -23.28 12.91 -10.57
CA CYS A 51 -24.58 12.23 -10.53
C CYS A 51 -25.55 12.91 -9.56
N GLU A 52 -26.82 13.01 -9.97
CA GLU A 52 -27.90 13.42 -9.08
C GLU A 52 -28.08 12.44 -7.91
N MET A 53 -28.59 12.95 -6.78
CA MET A 53 -28.90 12.13 -5.62
C MET A 53 -29.76 10.92 -6.03
N GLY A 54 -29.32 9.73 -5.62
CA GLY A 54 -30.01 8.46 -5.92
C GLY A 54 -29.69 7.84 -7.28
N ARG A 55 -29.20 8.59 -8.27
CA ARG A 55 -28.93 8.06 -9.63
C ARG A 55 -27.59 7.36 -9.79
N TRP A 56 -26.68 7.52 -8.83
CA TRP A 56 -25.33 6.94 -8.91
C TRP A 56 -25.32 5.43 -9.23
N LYS A 57 -26.18 4.63 -8.57
CA LYS A 57 -26.17 3.17 -8.74
C LYS A 57 -26.61 2.74 -10.15
N GLU A 58 -27.63 3.40 -10.70
CA GLU A 58 -28.13 3.14 -12.05
C GLU A 58 -27.08 3.55 -13.08
N TRP A 59 -26.58 4.79 -12.96
CA TRP A 59 -25.54 5.31 -13.83
C TRP A 59 -24.28 4.44 -13.84
N LEU A 60 -23.83 4.00 -12.66
CA LEU A 60 -22.65 3.14 -12.53
C LEU A 60 -22.84 1.82 -13.27
N ARG A 61 -24.01 1.18 -13.15
CA ARG A 61 -24.30 -0.10 -13.82
C ARG A 61 -24.31 0.01 -15.34
N GLU A 62 -24.78 1.15 -15.87
CA GLU A 62 -24.86 1.40 -17.30
C GLU A 62 -23.50 1.75 -17.92
N ASN A 63 -22.63 2.44 -17.16
CA ASN A 63 -21.43 3.07 -17.71
C ASN A 63 -20.13 2.40 -17.29
N PHE A 64 -20.09 1.73 -16.13
CA PHE A 64 -18.88 1.10 -15.61
C PHE A 64 -18.92 -0.42 -15.84
N PRO A 65 -17.91 -1.02 -16.52
CA PRO A 65 -17.95 -2.41 -16.95
C PRO A 65 -17.69 -3.44 -15.84
N TYR A 66 -17.52 -3.00 -14.58
CA TYR A 66 -17.19 -3.88 -13.47
C TYR A 66 -18.19 -3.72 -12.32
N SER A 67 -18.10 -4.63 -11.34
CA SER A 67 -19.01 -4.61 -10.19
C SER A 67 -18.87 -3.35 -9.34
N ASP A 68 -19.95 -3.00 -8.62
CA ASP A 68 -19.98 -1.95 -7.60
C ASP A 68 -18.83 -2.10 -6.59
N ARG A 69 -18.51 -3.33 -6.19
CA ARG A 69 -17.38 -3.63 -5.31
C ARG A 69 -16.04 -3.23 -5.92
N THR A 70 -15.87 -3.41 -7.23
CA THR A 70 -14.65 -2.99 -7.94
C THR A 70 -14.58 -1.47 -8.00
N ALA A 71 -15.69 -0.80 -8.28
CA ALA A 71 -15.77 0.66 -8.29
C ALA A 71 -15.40 1.24 -6.90
N GLN A 72 -15.98 0.68 -5.85
CA GLN A 72 -15.66 1.05 -4.47
C GLN A 72 -14.17 0.90 -4.17
N ARG A 73 -13.58 -0.24 -4.54
CA ARG A 73 -12.15 -0.49 -4.33
C ARG A 73 -11.27 0.55 -5.04
N PHE A 74 -11.58 0.93 -6.27
CA PHE A 74 -10.81 1.95 -7.00
C PHE A 74 -10.98 3.33 -6.39
N MET A 75 -12.20 3.70 -5.99
CA MET A 75 -12.45 4.94 -5.24
C MET A 75 -11.70 4.97 -3.90
N GLU A 76 -11.58 3.85 -3.21
CA GLU A 76 -10.79 3.75 -1.96
C GLU A 76 -9.29 3.93 -2.23
N ILE A 77 -8.75 3.30 -3.28
CA ILE A 77 -7.35 3.47 -3.69
C ILE A 77 -7.06 4.94 -4.06
N ALA A 78 -7.95 5.58 -4.82
CA ALA A 78 -7.76 6.96 -5.27
C ALA A 78 -7.89 8.01 -4.16
N ARG A 79 -8.41 7.64 -2.98
CA ARG A 79 -8.43 8.51 -1.79
C ARG A 79 -7.20 8.35 -0.91
N GLU A 80 -6.33 7.40 -1.22
CA GLU A 80 -5.13 7.16 -0.43
C GLU A 80 -4.09 8.24 -0.75
N GLU A 81 -3.60 8.91 0.28
CA GLU A 81 -2.58 9.96 0.16
C GLU A 81 -1.16 9.35 0.08
N ASP A 82 -0.96 8.20 0.74
CA ASP A 82 0.31 7.47 0.81
C ASP A 82 0.37 6.32 -0.22
N LEU A 83 0.31 6.67 -1.50
CA LEU A 83 0.45 5.71 -2.59
C LEU A 83 1.93 5.44 -2.91
N PRO A 84 2.32 4.18 -3.19
CA PRO A 84 3.69 3.86 -3.57
C PRO A 84 4.05 4.46 -4.94
N ARG A 85 5.35 4.64 -5.20
CA ARG A 85 5.81 5.05 -6.54
C ARG A 85 5.74 3.86 -7.49
N ASN A 86 5.89 4.11 -8.79
CA ASN A 86 5.85 3.07 -9.84
C ASN A 86 4.54 2.27 -9.81
N LEU A 87 3.41 2.97 -9.73
CA LEU A 87 2.07 2.36 -9.67
C LEU A 87 1.77 1.41 -10.85
N ASP A 88 2.48 1.55 -11.97
CA ASP A 88 2.43 0.62 -13.10
C ASP A 88 2.92 -0.80 -12.74
N ARG A 89 3.80 -0.92 -11.74
CA ARG A 89 4.36 -2.18 -11.23
C ARG A 89 3.46 -2.86 -10.21
N TYR A 90 2.51 -2.16 -9.62
CA TYR A 90 1.57 -2.73 -8.68
C TYR A 90 0.35 -3.26 -9.41
N GLN A 91 -0.14 -4.43 -9.01
CA GLN A 91 -1.51 -4.81 -9.38
C GLN A 91 -2.51 -3.98 -8.58
N SER A 92 -3.64 -3.65 -9.21
CA SER A 92 -4.73 -2.91 -8.55
C SER A 92 -5.19 -3.56 -7.23
N THR A 93 -5.19 -4.88 -7.17
CA THR A 93 -5.57 -5.63 -5.96
C THR A 93 -4.47 -5.73 -4.90
N ALA A 94 -3.22 -5.44 -5.26
CA ALA A 94 -2.08 -5.37 -4.34
C ALA A 94 -2.14 -4.07 -3.53
N LEU A 95 -2.43 -2.93 -4.20
CA LEU A 95 -2.56 -1.63 -3.53
C LEU A 95 -3.57 -1.64 -2.37
N SER A 96 -4.74 -2.25 -2.57
CA SER A 96 -5.74 -2.31 -1.48
C SER A 96 -5.30 -3.14 -0.27
N ARG A 97 -4.36 -4.08 -0.45
CA ARG A 97 -3.80 -4.83 0.68
C ARG A 97 -2.72 -4.00 1.37
N LEU A 98 -1.85 -3.39 0.57
CA LEU A 98 -0.71 -2.60 1.00
C LEU A 98 -1.08 -1.48 2.00
N LYS A 99 -2.27 -0.88 1.82
CA LYS A 99 -2.85 0.12 2.73
C LYS A 99 -2.76 -0.28 4.22
N ASN A 100 -3.05 -1.54 4.54
CA ASN A 100 -3.14 -2.02 5.93
C ASN A 100 -1.88 -2.80 6.37
N GLU A 101 -0.81 -2.76 5.58
CA GLU A 101 0.44 -3.43 5.91
C GLU A 101 1.35 -2.54 6.77
N THR A 102 2.36 -3.18 7.37
CA THR A 102 3.41 -2.47 8.10
C THR A 102 4.32 -1.71 7.14
N GLU A 103 5.00 -0.70 7.67
CA GLU A 103 5.89 0.15 6.91
C GLU A 103 7.07 -0.63 6.29
N GLU A 104 7.55 -1.68 6.96
CA GLU A 104 8.60 -2.56 6.45
C GLU A 104 8.14 -3.32 5.19
N VAL A 105 6.91 -3.85 5.21
CA VAL A 105 6.34 -4.54 4.04
C VAL A 105 6.19 -3.57 2.88
N LYS A 106 5.72 -2.34 3.15
CA LYS A 106 5.59 -1.29 2.13
C LYS A 106 6.93 -0.94 1.49
N GLU A 107 7.96 -0.78 2.30
CA GLU A 107 9.31 -0.44 1.85
C GLU A 107 9.90 -1.56 0.96
N ILE A 108 9.80 -2.82 1.39
CA ILE A 108 10.25 -3.96 0.59
C ILE A 108 9.50 -4.02 -0.75
N CYS A 109 8.18 -3.78 -0.75
CA CYS A 109 7.40 -3.73 -1.99
C CYS A 109 7.86 -2.59 -2.92
N GLN A 110 8.15 -1.42 -2.36
CA GLN A 110 8.61 -0.25 -3.09
C GLN A 110 9.93 -0.51 -3.81
N GLU A 111 10.89 -1.14 -3.15
CA GLU A 111 12.17 -1.46 -3.75
C GLU A 111 12.08 -2.48 -4.88
N LEU A 112 11.20 -3.47 -4.71
CA LEU A 112 10.95 -4.46 -5.75
C LEU A 112 10.33 -3.77 -6.97
N ALA A 113 9.38 -2.87 -6.77
CA ALA A 113 8.79 -2.09 -7.85
C ALA A 113 9.85 -1.26 -8.59
N GLU A 114 10.79 -0.63 -7.86
CA GLU A 114 11.91 0.12 -8.45
C GLU A 114 12.87 -0.76 -9.26
N GLN A 115 12.98 -2.04 -8.92
CA GLN A 115 13.74 -3.04 -9.68
C GLN A 115 12.98 -3.57 -10.92
N GLY A 116 11.76 -3.08 -11.16
CA GLY A 116 10.93 -3.48 -12.28
C GLY A 116 10.09 -4.74 -12.02
N GLU A 117 10.15 -5.30 -10.81
CA GLU A 117 9.32 -6.43 -10.40
C GLU A 117 7.84 -6.03 -10.30
N THR A 118 6.95 -6.97 -10.63
CA THR A 118 5.51 -6.73 -10.50
C THR A 118 5.03 -7.14 -9.11
N ILE A 119 4.44 -6.20 -8.37
CA ILE A 119 3.93 -6.43 -7.03
C ILE A 119 2.50 -6.98 -7.11
N THR A 120 2.35 -8.20 -6.63
CA THR A 120 1.08 -8.93 -6.58
C THR A 120 0.67 -9.17 -5.12
N PRO A 121 -0.62 -9.42 -4.85
CA PRO A 121 -1.07 -9.81 -3.52
C PRO A 121 -0.29 -10.98 -2.90
N ALA A 122 0.01 -12.00 -3.70
CA ALA A 122 0.73 -13.18 -3.25
C ALA A 122 2.18 -12.84 -2.86
N LYS A 123 2.80 -11.86 -3.53
CA LYS A 123 4.15 -11.41 -3.18
C LYS A 123 4.16 -10.65 -1.85
N ILE A 124 3.15 -9.79 -1.61
CA ILE A 124 2.95 -9.12 -0.31
C ILE A 124 2.79 -10.15 0.81
N GLU A 125 1.96 -11.18 0.59
CA GLU A 125 1.74 -12.24 1.59
C GLU A 125 3.02 -13.02 1.90
N LYS A 126 3.82 -13.35 0.89
CA LYS A 126 5.13 -14.00 1.08
C LYS A 126 6.09 -13.13 1.90
N ILE A 127 6.21 -11.85 1.55
CA ILE A 127 7.07 -10.90 2.27
C ILE A 127 6.64 -10.80 3.74
N ARG A 128 5.33 -10.70 3.99
CA ARG A 128 4.79 -10.67 5.35
C ARG A 128 5.11 -11.96 6.13
N GLY A 129 4.95 -13.11 5.48
CA GLY A 129 5.27 -14.41 6.08
C GLY A 129 6.74 -14.53 6.46
N ASP A 130 7.64 -14.12 5.55
CA ASP A 130 9.08 -14.12 5.80
C ASP A 130 9.48 -13.19 6.95
N LEU A 131 8.90 -11.98 6.99
CA LEU A 131 9.09 -11.04 8.11
C LEU A 131 8.65 -11.63 9.44
N LYS A 132 7.43 -12.21 9.48
CA LYS A 132 6.88 -12.82 10.71
C LYS A 132 7.76 -13.97 11.20
N GLY A 133 8.16 -14.87 10.30
CA GLY A 133 9.03 -15.99 10.64
C GLY A 133 10.40 -15.53 11.16
N LEU A 134 10.94 -14.44 10.62
CA LEU A 134 12.19 -13.84 11.11
C LEU A 134 12.05 -13.32 12.55
N PHE A 135 10.94 -12.64 12.87
CA PHE A 135 10.68 -12.16 14.23
C PHE A 135 10.52 -13.31 15.24
N GLU A 136 9.84 -14.39 14.86
CA GLU A 136 9.65 -15.58 15.71
C GLU A 136 10.98 -16.25 16.04
N ILE A 137 11.83 -16.48 15.03
CA ILE A 137 13.17 -17.07 15.21
C ILE A 137 14.02 -16.23 16.17
N ASN A 138 13.95 -14.90 16.06
CA ASN A 138 14.72 -14.01 16.92
C ASN A 138 14.19 -13.99 18.36
N GLY A 139 12.86 -14.04 18.54
CA GLY A 139 12.24 -14.15 19.86
C GLY A 139 12.67 -15.41 20.61
N GLU A 140 12.67 -16.58 19.94
CA GLU A 140 13.10 -17.84 20.56
C GLU A 140 14.57 -17.84 20.99
N LYS A 141 15.46 -17.18 20.22
CA LYS A 141 16.88 -17.07 20.58
C LYS A 141 17.07 -16.18 21.81
N ALA A 142 16.34 -15.06 21.87
CA ALA A 142 16.40 -14.14 23.01
C ALA A 142 15.91 -14.80 24.31
N GLU A 143 14.90 -15.66 24.23
CA GLU A 143 14.39 -16.43 25.38
C GLU A 143 15.38 -17.50 25.86
N LYS A 144 16.05 -18.19 24.93
CA LYS A 144 17.00 -19.27 25.25
C LYS A 144 18.35 -18.79 25.81
N ASP A 145 18.80 -17.58 25.45
CA ASP A 145 20.05 -17.01 25.96
C ASP A 145 19.98 -15.47 26.13
N PRO A 146 19.29 -14.98 27.17
CA PRO A 146 19.09 -13.54 27.38
C PRO A 146 20.36 -12.80 27.80
N ALA A 147 21.35 -13.50 28.37
CA ALA A 147 22.61 -12.89 28.84
C ALA A 147 23.60 -12.62 27.70
N ASN A 148 23.59 -13.44 26.66
CA ASN A 148 24.35 -13.22 25.43
C ASN A 148 23.63 -12.24 24.51
N PHE A 149 22.30 -12.30 24.46
CA PHE A 149 21.45 -11.36 23.71
C PHE A 149 21.53 -9.91 24.22
N LYS A 150 21.82 -9.69 25.51
CA LYS A 150 22.07 -8.35 26.09
C LYS A 150 23.51 -7.84 25.93
N ARG A 151 24.49 -8.73 25.68
CA ARG A 151 25.92 -8.39 25.55
C ARG A 151 26.35 -8.12 24.12
N GLN A 152 25.66 -8.71 23.15
CA GLN A 152 25.66 -8.21 21.79
C GLN A 152 24.64 -7.07 21.77
N ASP A 153 25.13 -5.85 21.62
CA ASP A 153 24.36 -4.62 21.70
C ASP A 153 22.98 -4.68 21.04
N VAL A 154 22.07 -3.89 21.63
CA VAL A 154 20.71 -3.53 21.20
C VAL A 154 20.67 -3.02 19.76
N GLU A 155 20.93 -3.90 18.82
CA GLU A 155 20.81 -3.65 17.40
C GLU A 155 19.94 -4.75 16.84
N LEU A 156 18.86 -4.34 16.19
CA LEU A 156 17.94 -5.25 15.53
C LEU A 156 18.58 -5.78 14.23
N ARG A 157 19.64 -6.57 14.39
CA ARG A 157 20.67 -6.87 13.38
C ARG A 157 20.64 -8.29 12.81
N ASP A 158 19.69 -9.14 13.18
CA ASP A 158 19.70 -10.57 12.79
C ASP A 158 19.30 -10.87 11.33
N ILE A 159 19.41 -9.89 10.44
CA ILE A 159 19.36 -10.08 8.99
C ILE A 159 20.76 -10.44 8.45
N ARG A 160 21.80 -9.74 8.93
CA ARG A 160 23.20 -9.99 8.56
C ARG A 160 23.73 -11.30 9.12
N HIS A 161 23.08 -11.85 10.13
CA HIS A 161 23.45 -13.11 10.79
C HIS A 161 22.53 -14.28 10.44
N LEU A 162 21.57 -14.11 9.53
CA LEU A 162 20.85 -15.26 8.99
C LEU A 162 21.86 -16.26 8.43
N THR A 163 21.75 -17.51 8.89
CA THR A 163 22.54 -18.60 8.32
C THR A 163 22.26 -18.68 6.82
N ALA A 164 23.21 -19.19 6.04
CA ALA A 164 23.02 -19.37 4.60
C ALA A 164 21.74 -20.18 4.29
N ILE A 165 21.41 -21.15 5.16
CA ILE A 165 20.20 -21.98 5.09
C ILE A 165 18.94 -21.15 5.34
N GLN A 166 18.94 -20.29 6.37
CA GLN A 166 17.80 -19.41 6.62
C GLN A 166 17.61 -18.43 5.46
N ARG A 167 18.69 -17.83 4.93
CA ARG A 167 18.63 -16.95 3.75
C ARG A 167 18.09 -17.64 2.50
N SER A 168 18.40 -18.92 2.30
CA SER A 168 17.89 -19.67 1.15
C SER A 168 16.40 -20.03 1.26
N ASN A 169 15.86 -20.05 2.48
CA ASN A 169 14.45 -20.35 2.73
C ASN A 169 13.54 -19.12 2.64
N LEU A 170 14.12 -17.91 2.72
CA LEU A 170 13.39 -16.67 2.50
C LEU A 170 12.99 -16.54 1.03
N SER A 171 11.86 -15.88 0.78
CA SER A 171 11.52 -15.52 -0.59
C SER A 171 12.62 -14.65 -1.19
N THR A 172 12.96 -14.90 -2.46
CA THR A 172 13.94 -14.12 -3.21
C THR A 172 13.73 -12.60 -3.05
N PRO A 173 12.49 -12.08 -3.14
CA PRO A 173 12.24 -10.65 -2.95
C PRO A 173 12.69 -10.14 -1.58
N PHE A 174 12.42 -10.89 -0.51
CA PHE A 174 12.79 -10.52 0.84
C PHE A 174 14.31 -10.54 1.05
N ARG A 175 14.99 -11.58 0.53
CA ARG A 175 16.46 -11.68 0.56
C ARG A 175 17.16 -10.49 -0.13
N VAL A 176 16.62 -10.02 -1.25
CA VAL A 176 17.19 -8.87 -1.99
C VAL A 176 17.07 -7.57 -1.20
N ALA A 177 15.92 -7.32 -0.56
CA ALA A 177 15.72 -6.13 0.29
C ALA A 177 16.64 -6.14 1.52
N ILE A 178 16.86 -7.34 2.09
CA ILE A 178 17.84 -7.59 3.14
C ILE A 178 19.25 -7.19 2.71
N GLU A 179 19.74 -7.70 1.57
CA GLU A 179 21.12 -7.48 1.10
C GLU A 179 21.41 -6.00 0.83
N ARG A 180 20.37 -5.20 0.54
CA ARG A 180 20.48 -3.75 0.29
C ARG A 180 20.36 -2.89 1.54
N GLY A 181 20.11 -3.48 2.71
CA GLY A 181 20.12 -2.78 4.01
C GLY A 181 18.86 -1.96 4.31
N SER A 182 17.78 -2.20 3.58
CA SER A 182 16.53 -1.43 3.66
C SER A 182 15.77 -1.72 4.96
N ILE A 183 15.84 -2.97 5.38
CA ILE A 183 15.25 -3.42 6.64
C ILE A 183 16.16 -3.07 7.83
N GLU A 184 17.46 -2.85 7.61
CA GLU A 184 18.40 -2.51 8.69
C GLU A 184 18.24 -1.07 9.20
N LYS A 185 17.83 -0.12 8.35
CA LYS A 185 17.89 1.32 8.68
C LYS A 185 16.72 1.82 9.56
N LYS A 186 15.52 1.25 9.45
CA LYS A 186 14.32 1.75 10.18
C LYS A 186 14.12 1.11 11.54
N ILE A 187 14.54 -0.14 11.71
CA ILE A 187 14.34 -0.87 12.96
C ILE A 187 15.20 -0.26 14.09
N VAL A 188 16.40 0.25 13.77
CA VAL A 188 17.27 1.01 14.71
C VAL A 188 16.58 2.24 15.29
N PHE A 189 15.77 2.96 14.49
CA PHE A 189 15.09 4.18 14.94
C PHE A 189 13.89 3.92 15.86
N SER A 190 13.19 2.79 15.69
CA SER A 190 12.04 2.43 16.54
C SER A 190 12.47 2.01 17.97
N THR A 191 13.63 1.37 18.10
CA THR A 191 14.14 0.91 19.40
C THR A 191 14.86 2.00 20.20
N MET A 192 15.34 3.07 19.56
CA MET A 192 15.87 4.24 20.26
C MET A 192 14.81 4.99 21.10
N VAL A 193 13.52 4.72 20.92
CA VAL A 193 12.43 5.38 21.68
C VAL A 193 12.08 4.63 22.98
N VAL A 194 12.68 3.46 23.26
CA VAL A 194 12.30 2.63 24.41
C VAL A 194 13.45 2.38 25.38
N VAL A 195 14.30 3.36 25.67
CA VAL A 195 15.11 3.36 26.91
C VAL A 195 15.48 4.80 27.32
N GLU A 196 14.58 5.53 27.97
CA GLU A 196 15.03 6.48 28.99
C GLU A 196 15.12 5.69 30.31
N PRO A 197 16.33 5.43 30.84
CA PRO A 197 16.43 4.91 32.19
C PRO A 197 16.13 6.07 33.14
N GLU A 198 15.04 5.96 33.91
CA GLU A 198 14.85 6.75 35.13
C GLU A 198 16.12 6.59 35.98
N ILE A 199 16.96 7.64 36.00
CA ILE A 199 18.12 7.71 36.87
C ILE A 199 17.60 7.92 38.29
N LEU A 200 17.44 6.82 39.02
CA LEU A 200 17.47 6.81 40.47
C LEU A 200 18.93 6.99 40.92
N SER A 201 19.31 8.24 41.20
CA SER A 201 20.36 8.56 42.17
C SER A 201 19.71 9.46 43.24
N PHE A 202 19.31 8.90 44.38
CA PHE A 202 20.09 8.99 45.62
C PHE A 202 20.77 10.36 45.77
N TYR A 203 20.09 11.26 46.49
CA TYR A 203 20.77 12.28 47.29
C TYR A 203 20.71 11.80 48.74
N ASP A 204 21.90 11.65 49.33
CA ASP A 204 22.14 11.61 50.78
C ASP A 204 21.64 12.90 51.46
#